data_AF-A0A091C087-F1
#
_entry.id   AF-A0A091C087-F1
#
_cell.length_a   1.000
_cell.length_b   1.000
_cell.length_c   1.000
_cell.angle_alpha   90.00
_cell.angle_beta   90.00
_cell.angle_gamma   90.00
#
_symmetry.space_group_name_H-M   'P 1'
#
loop_
_entity.id
_entity.type
_entity.pdbx_description
1 polymer ?
#
loop_
_entity_poly.entity_id
_entity_poly.type
_entity_poly.pdbx_seq_one_letter_code
_entity_poly.pdbx_strand_id
1 'polypeptide(L)' 'MNADPGSQSLIAQMLLLLVLTIVNAFLAASEIAVVSINKNRIEQQAEEGDKKAQKLLPTLKEPTNFYQQFK' A
#
# COMPACT_ATOMS: atom_id res chain seq x y z
N MET A 1 -19.29 38.74 18.55
CA MET A 1 -17.97 38.21 18.97
C MET A 1 -17.02 38.45 17.81
N ASN A 2 -16.12 39.42 17.91
CA ASN A 2 -15.13 39.67 16.85
C ASN A 2 -14.10 38.55 16.92
N ALA A 3 -13.98 37.76 15.87
CA ALA A 3 -12.96 36.73 15.76
C ALA A 3 -11.59 37.41 15.77
N ASP A 4 -10.82 37.18 16.82
CA ASP A 4 -9.45 37.67 16.94
C ASP A 4 -8.62 37.10 15.77
N PRO A 5 -7.94 37.93 14.96
CA PRO A 5 -7.18 37.47 13.79
C PRO A 5 -6.20 36.32 14.10
N GLY A 6 -5.70 36.22 15.33
CA GLY A 6 -4.85 35.10 15.77
C GLY A 6 -5.58 33.75 15.77
N SER A 7 -6.86 33.71 16.14
CA SER A 7 -7.66 32.48 16.23
C SER A 7 -8.00 31.88 14.86
N GLN A 8 -8.25 32.73 13.87
CA GLN A 8 -8.54 32.31 12.48
C GLN A 8 -7.32 31.63 11.83
N SER A 9 -6.11 32.12 12.13
CA SER A 9 -4.86 31.52 11.64
C SER A 9 -4.66 30.10 12.20
N LEU A 10 -4.96 29.86 13.47
CA LEU A 10 -4.82 28.54 14.09
C LEU A 10 -5.78 27.51 13.50
N ILE A 11 -7.05 27.89 13.28
CA ILE A 11 -8.03 27.00 12.66
C ILE A 11 -7.64 26.66 11.22
N ALA A 12 -7.18 27.65 10.45
CA ALA A 12 -6.69 27.44 9.09
C ALA A 12 -5.44 26.52 9.05
N GLN A 13 -4.50 26.68 9.98
CA GLN A 13 -3.32 25.82 10.10
C GLN A 13 -3.70 24.38 10.47
N MET A 14 -4.63 24.18 11.41
CA MET A 14 -5.11 22.83 11.77
C MET A 14 -5.81 22.15 10.59
N LEU A 15 -6.65 22.86 9.85
CA LEU A 15 -7.29 22.33 8.64
C LEU A 15 -6.25 21.97 7.57
N LEU A 16 -5.25 22.83 7.34
CA LEU A 16 -4.17 22.56 6.41
C LEU A 16 -3.39 21.30 6.80
N LEU A 17 -3.02 21.17 8.08
CA LEU A 17 -2.34 19.98 8.60
C LEU A 17 -3.20 18.73 8.41
N LEU A 18 -4.49 18.78 8.75
CA LEU A 18 -5.40 17.65 8.58
C LEU A 18 -5.47 17.20 7.12
N VAL A 19 -5.61 18.12 6.18
CA VAL A 19 -5.63 17.82 4.74
C VAL A 19 -4.30 17.19 4.31
N LEU A 20 -3.17 17.79 4.69
CA LEU A 20 -1.83 17.27 4.38
C LEU A 20 -1.62 15.87 4.96
N THR A 21 -2.06 15.62 6.18
CA THR A 21 -1.99 14.30 6.83
C THR A 21 -2.83 13.28 6.07
N ILE A 22 -4.06 13.61 5.66
CA ILE A 22 -4.92 12.70 4.90
C ILE A 22 -4.30 12.37 3.54
N VAL A 23 -3.77 13.37 2.83
CA VAL A 23 -3.10 13.17 1.54
C VAL A 23 -1.88 12.25 1.70
N ASN A 24 -1.02 12.52 2.67
CA ASN A 24 0.14 11.68 2.94
C ASN A 24 -0.26 10.25 3.35
N ALA A 25 -1.29 10.09 4.17
CA ALA A 25 -1.81 8.78 4.56
C ALA A 25 -2.35 7.99 3.36
N PHE A 26 -3.05 8.65 2.43
CA PHE A 26 -3.57 8.00 1.23
C PHE A 26 -2.46 7.56 0.28
N LEU A 27 -1.42 8.38 0.10
CA LEU A 27 -0.26 8.02 -0.73
C LEU A 27 0.52 6.86 -0.13
N ALA A 28 0.78 6.87 1.18
CA ALA A 28 1.42 5.77 1.90
C ALA A 28 0.59 4.48 1.83
N ALA A 29 -0.74 4.57 2.01
CA ALA A 29 -1.64 3.44 1.90
C ALA A 29 -1.65 2.85 0.48
N SER A 30 -1.54 3.69 -0.56
CA SER A 30 -1.48 3.25 -1.95
C SER A 30 -0.24 2.42 -2.25
N GLU A 31 0.93 2.83 -1.75
CA GLU A 31 2.18 2.05 -1.88
C GLU A 31 2.05 0.68 -1.20
N ILE A 32 1.54 0.65 0.03
CA ILE A 32 1.32 -0.60 0.79
C ILE A 32 0.31 -1.50 0.08
N ALA A 33 -0.78 -0.95 -0.47
CA ALA A 33 -1.77 -1.70 -1.22
C ALA A 33 -1.12 -2.36 -2.46
N VAL A 34 -0.36 -1.61 -3.26
CA VAL A 34 0.34 -2.13 -4.44
C VAL A 34 1.32 -3.24 -4.08
N VAL A 35 2.07 -3.11 -2.99
CA VAL A 35 3.04 -4.13 -2.53
C VAL A 35 2.35 -5.37 -1.95
N SER A 36 1.19 -5.21 -1.30
CA SER A 36 0.45 -6.32 -0.67
C SER A 36 -0.27 -7.25 -1.65
N ILE A 37 -0.72 -6.75 -2.80
CA ILE A 37 -1.68 -7.49 -3.64
C ILE A 37 -1.03 -8.66 -4.40
N ASN A 38 0.28 -8.65 -4.66
CA ASN A 38 0.89 -9.61 -5.60
C ASN A 38 1.60 -10.80 -4.95
N LYS A 39 2.35 -10.62 -3.86
CA LYS A 39 2.99 -11.74 -3.13
C LYS A 39 2.17 -12.17 -1.92
N ASN A 40 1.79 -11.21 -1.09
CA ASN A 40 1.11 -11.49 0.17
C ASN A 40 -0.23 -12.20 -0.08
N ARG A 41 -1.00 -11.74 -1.08
CA ARG A 41 -2.28 -12.38 -1.45
C ARG A 41 -2.13 -13.80 -1.98
N ILE A 42 -1.08 -14.10 -2.75
CA ILE A 42 -0.83 -15.46 -3.28
C ILE A 42 -0.25 -16.37 -2.19
N GLU A 43 0.59 -15.84 -1.29
CA GLU A 43 1.02 -16.54 -0.06
C GLU A 43 -0.17 -16.90 0.82
N GLN A 44 -1.07 -15.93 1.05
CA GLN A 44 -2.28 -16.13 1.84
C GLN A 44 -3.22 -17.16 1.20
N GLN A 45 -3.42 -17.10 -0.13
CA GLN A 45 -4.21 -18.09 -0.87
C GLN A 45 -3.57 -19.49 -0.87
N ALA A 46 -2.24 -19.57 -0.85
CA ALA A 46 -1.52 -20.84 -0.71
C ALA A 46 -1.66 -21.42 0.71
N GLU A 47 -1.61 -20.57 1.75
CA GLU A 47 -1.85 -20.96 3.15
C GLU A 47 -3.30 -21.41 3.39
N GLU A 48 -4.28 -20.77 2.74
CA GLU A 48 -5.70 -21.15 2.80
C GLU A 48 -6.02 -22.45 2.04
N GLY A 49 -5.04 -23.06 1.35
CA GLY A 49 -5.18 -24.38 0.73
C GLY A 49 -5.52 -24.38 -0.77
N ASP A 50 -5.44 -23.23 -1.45
CA ASP A 50 -5.63 -23.19 -2.90
C ASP A 50 -4.48 -23.91 -3.62
N LYS A 51 -4.79 -25.06 -4.22
CA LYS A 51 -3.84 -25.93 -4.92
C LYS A 51 -3.16 -25.26 -6.13
N LYS A 52 -3.78 -24.22 -6.71
CA LYS A 52 -3.18 -23.43 -7.80
C LYS A 52 -2.20 -22.42 -7.21
N ALA A 53 -2.58 -21.72 -6.15
CA ALA A 53 -1.70 -20.76 -5.47
C ALA A 53 -0.46 -21.45 -4.87
N GLN A 54 -0.62 -22.63 -4.24
CA GLN A 54 0.51 -23.42 -3.72
C GLN A 54 1.51 -23.85 -4.80
N LYS A 55 1.04 -24.14 -6.02
CA LYS A 55 1.91 -24.49 -7.15
C LYS A 55 2.60 -23.27 -7.76
N LEU A 56 1.95 -22.11 -7.72
CA LEU A 56 2.49 -20.85 -8.24
C LEU A 56 3.48 -20.19 -7.25
N LEU A 57 3.33 -20.43 -5.95
CA LEU A 57 4.17 -19.88 -4.90
C LEU A 57 5.69 -20.11 -5.09
N PRO A 58 6.17 -21.34 -5.35
CA PRO A 58 7.60 -21.59 -5.55
C PRO A 58 8.14 -20.88 -6.81
N THR A 59 7.34 -20.80 -7.88
CA THR A 59 7.72 -20.08 -9.11
C THR A 59 7.77 -18.57 -8.93
N LEU A 60 6.91 -18.00 -8.07
CA LEU A 60 6.88 -16.58 -7.73
C LEU A 60 7.95 -16.19 -6.69
N LYS A 61 8.39 -17.15 -5.86
CA LYS A 61 9.52 -16.98 -4.93
C LYS A 61 10.87 -17.02 -5.65
N GLU A 62 10.99 -17.76 -6.76
CA GLU A 62 12.18 -17.81 -7.61
C GLU A 62 11.91 -17.25 -9.03
N PRO A 63 11.79 -15.93 -9.23
CA PRO A 63 11.67 -15.35 -10.56
C PRO A 63 12.91 -15.58 -11.46
N THR A 64 14.02 -16.08 -10.89
CA THR A 64 15.34 -16.14 -11.53
C THR A 64 15.48 -17.25 -12.58
N ASN A 65 14.66 -18.30 -12.56
CA ASN A 65 14.85 -19.47 -13.43
C ASN A 65 14.10 -19.41 -14.77
N PHE A 66 13.23 -18.43 -14.99
CA PHE A 66 12.42 -18.38 -16.22
C PHE A 66 13.21 -17.88 -17.46
N TYR A 67 14.33 -17.19 -17.27
CA TYR A 67 15.14 -16.67 -18.38
C TYR A 67 16.05 -17.68 -19.08
N GLN A 68 16.19 -18.91 -18.56
CA GLN A 68 17.11 -19.90 -19.14
C GLN A 68 16.54 -20.66 -20.35
N GLN A 69 15.25 -20.51 -20.69
CA GLN A 69 14.61 -21.26 -21.79
C GLN A 69 14.59 -20.52 -23.14
N PHE A 70 15.28 -19.38 -23.25
CA PHE A 70 15.49 -18.64 -24.50
C PHE A 70 16.97 -18.56 -24.93
N LYS A 71 17.80 -19.53 -24.51
CA LYS A 71 19.18 -19.66 -24.98
C LYS A 71 19.29 -20.68 -26.11
#